data_AF-A0A2S9FJR5-F1
#
_entry.id   AF-A0A2S9FJR5-F1
#
_cell.length_a   1.000
_cell.length_b   1.000
_cell.length_c   1.000
_cell.angle_alpha   90.00
_cell.angle_beta   90.00
_cell.angle_gamma   90.00
#
_symmetry.space_group_name_H-M   'P 1'
#
loop_
_entity.id
_entity.type
_entity.pdbx_description
1 polymer ?
#
loop_
_entity_poly.entity_id
_entity_poly.type
_entity_poly.pdbx_seq_one_letter_code
_entity_poly.pdbx_strand_id
1 'polypeptide(L)' 'MLLSDRDIRAEIKSGRLGVDPFDDSLVQPSSV' A
#
# COMPACT_ATOMS: atom_id res chain seq x y z
N MET A 1 13.62 -5.36 -3.46
CA MET A 1 12.60 -5.31 -4.53
C MET A 1 11.62 -4.22 -4.13
N LEU A 2 11.30 -3.26 -5.00
CA LEU A 2 10.28 -2.24 -4.71
C LEU A 2 8.88 -2.84 -4.92
N LEU A 3 7.94 -2.55 -4.02
CA LEU A 3 6.55 -2.95 -4.18
C LEU A 3 5.86 -2.00 -5.17
N SER A 4 5.09 -2.57 -6.09
CA SER A 4 4.19 -1.77 -6.94
C SER A 4 2.98 -1.29 -6.12
N ASP A 5 2.25 -0.30 -6.63
CA ASP A 5 0.98 0.16 -6.06
C ASP A 5 -0.02 -0.98 -5.80
N ARG A 6 -0.12 -1.94 -6.72
CA ARG A 6 -0.98 -3.12 -6.59
C ARG A 6 -0.54 -3.99 -5.42
N ASP A 7 0.76 -4.19 -5.27
CA ASP A 7 1.31 -5.03 -4.20
C ASP A 7 1.17 -4.32 -2.85
N ILE A 8 1.42 -3.01 -2.78
CA ILE A 8 1.17 -2.17 -1.59
C ILE A 8 -0.28 -2.34 -1.12
N ARG A 9 -1.26 -2.20 -2.03
CA ARG A 9 -2.68 -2.41 -1.69
C ARG A 9 -2.97 -3.82 -1.20
N ALA A 10 -2.34 -4.84 -1.81
CA ALA A 10 -2.52 -6.23 -1.39
C ALA A 10 -1.96 -6.49 0.02
N GLU A 11 -0.79 -5.92 0.34
CA GLU A 11 -0.16 -6.04 1.65
C GLU A 11 -0.98 -5.34 2.74
N ILE A 12 -1.50 -4.13 2.46
CA ILE A 12 -2.39 -3.39 3.37
C ILE A 12 -3.68 -4.18 3.60
N LYS A 13 -4.32 -4.68 2.54
CA LYS A 13 -5.54 -5.50 2.65
C LYS A 13 -5.32 -6.80 3.42
N SER A 14 -4.13 -7.38 3.30
CA SER A 14 -3.76 -8.60 4.04
C SER A 14 -3.42 -8.36 5.51
N GLY A 15 -3.32 -7.09 5.94
CA GLY A 15 -2.91 -6.71 7.30
C GLY A 15 -1.43 -6.89 7.60
N ARG A 16 -0.61 -7.23 6.58
CA ARG A 16 0.85 -7.34 6.73
C ARG A 16 1.54 -5.98 6.72
N LEU A 17 0.93 -4.99 6.06
CA LEU A 17 1.37 -3.61 6.06
C LEU A 17 0.33 -2.74 6.77
N GLY A 18 0.67 -2.24 7.96
CA GLY A 18 -0.19 -1.34 8.72
C GLY A 18 0.05 0.11 8.33
N VAL A 19 -1.00 0.80 7.89
CA VAL A 19 -1.02 2.25 7.64
C VAL A 19 -2.25 2.81 8.34
N ASP A 20 -2.06 3.77 9.23
CA ASP A 20 -3.14 4.38 10.01
C ASP A 20 -2.86 5.89 10.22
N PRO A 21 -3.70 6.80 9.71
CA PRO A 21 -4.85 6.54 8.83
C PRO A 21 -4.41 6.14 7.42
N PHE A 22 -5.12 5.20 6.80
CA PHE A 22 -4.90 4.83 5.39
C PHE A 22 -5.89 5.54 4.46
N ASP A 23 -5.35 6.20 3.43
CA ASP A 23 -6.11 6.79 2.33
C ASP A 23 -5.58 6.23 0.99
N ASP A 24 -6.44 5.49 0.28
CA ASP A 24 -6.07 4.84 -1.00
C ASP A 24 -5.75 5.84 -2.11
N SER A 25 -6.18 7.10 -1.99
CA SER A 25 -5.87 8.16 -2.97
C SER A 25 -4.41 8.62 -2.92
N LEU A 26 -3.70 8.33 -1.82
CA LEU A 26 -2.29 8.67 -1.65
C LEU A 26 -1.35 7.64 -2.29
N VAL A 27 -1.85 6.46 -2.65
CA VAL A 27 -1.06 5.39 -3.27
C VAL A 27 -0.59 5.82 -4.66
N GLN A 28 0.72 5.81 -4.86
CA GLN A 28 1.44 6.10 -6.10
C GLN A 28 2.05 4.79 -6.68
N PRO A 29 2.56 4.78 -7.93
CA PRO A 29 2.98 3.55 -8.62
C PRO A 29 3.94 2.62 -7.86
N SER A 30 4.71 3.15 -6.91
CA SER A 30 5.59 2.35 -6.05
C SER A 30 5.85 2.99 -4.68
N SER A 31 4.88 3.74 -4.16
CA SER A 31 4.94 4.39 -2.83
C SER A 31 3.54 4.70 -2.31
N VAL A 32 3.40 4.90 -0.99
CA VAL A 32 2.18 5.36 -0.33
C VAL A 32 2.54 6.19 0.89
#